data_AF-A0A920EHA2-F1
#
_entry.id   AF-A0A920EHA2-F1
#
_cell.length_a   1.000
_cell.length_b   1.000
_cell.length_c   1.000
_cell.angle_alpha   90.00
_cell.angle_beta   90.00
_cell.angle_gamma   90.00
#
_symmetry.space_group_name_H-M   'P 1'
#
loop_
_entity.id
_entity.type
_entity.pdbx_description
1 polymer ?
#
loop_
_entity_poly.entity_id
_entity_poly.type
_entity_poly.pdbx_seq_one_letter_code
_entity_poly.pdbx_strand_id
1 'polypeptide(L)'
;MSAIESGVQTIMATFNSWNGSKVHGNNYLLNEVLKEQMGFEGFVIGDWNGHGQVNGCNDEQCAQAINAGVDMIMVLSLGGLFENTVNQVENGEIAITRINDAVKRILRVKARSGIIGGDRPSERQYSNQINILGSETHRLVAREAVRNHLFF
;
A
#
# COMPACT_ATOMS: atom_id res chain seq x y z
N MET A 1 -19.89 -7.25 5.18
CA MET A 1 -19.35 -5.99 4.65
C MET A 1 -17.98 -6.29 4.09
N SER A 2 -17.73 -5.95 2.83
CA SER A 2 -16.42 -6.17 2.21
C SER A 2 -15.38 -5.16 2.74
N ALA A 3 -14.09 -5.38 2.48
CA ALA A 3 -13.02 -4.51 3.00
C ALA A 3 -13.13 -3.07 2.46
N ILE A 4 -13.50 -2.91 1.19
CA ILE A 4 -13.65 -1.59 0.55
C ILE A 4 -14.87 -0.86 1.12
N GLU A 5 -16.00 -1.54 1.28
CA GLU A 5 -17.20 -0.99 1.93
C GLU A 5 -16.93 -0.56 3.38
N SER A 6 -16.07 -1.30 4.09
CA SER A 6 -15.64 -0.98 5.45
C SER A 6 -14.66 0.20 5.53
N GLY A 7 -14.29 0.79 4.38
CA GLY A 7 -13.40 1.95 4.32
C GLY A 7 -11.93 1.63 4.57
N VAL A 8 -11.44 0.47 4.08
CA VAL A 8 -10.00 0.16 4.12
C VAL A 8 -9.18 1.28 3.47
N GLN A 9 -8.08 1.69 4.10
CA GLN A 9 -7.28 2.84 3.66
C GLN A 9 -6.15 2.46 2.69
N THR A 10 -5.68 1.21 2.75
CA THR A 10 -4.57 0.71 1.93
C THR A 10 -4.85 -0.68 1.41
N ILE A 11 -4.41 -0.96 0.18
CA ILE A 11 -4.45 -2.29 -0.42
C ILE A 11 -3.06 -2.61 -0.96
N MET A 12 -2.58 -3.82 -0.69
CA MET A 12 -1.27 -4.27 -1.16
C MET A 12 -1.39 -5.01 -2.49
N ALA A 13 -0.58 -4.64 -3.47
CA ALA A 13 -0.46 -5.39 -4.72
C ALA A 13 0.25 -6.74 -4.48
N THR A 14 -0.20 -7.80 -5.15
CA THR A 14 0.27 -9.18 -4.95
C THR A 14 1.36 -9.59 -5.93
N PHE A 15 2.31 -10.43 -5.49
CA PHE A 15 3.40 -10.95 -6.33
C PHE A 15 2.95 -11.86 -7.49
N ASN A 16 1.75 -12.45 -7.40
CA ASN A 16 1.32 -13.41 -8.41
C ASN A 16 1.10 -12.73 -9.77
N SER A 17 1.08 -13.56 -10.80
CA SER A 17 0.63 -13.15 -12.12
C SER A 17 -0.85 -13.50 -12.30
N TRP A 18 -1.52 -12.73 -13.14
CA TRP A 18 -2.84 -13.06 -13.67
C TRP A 18 -2.72 -13.16 -15.19
N ASN A 19 -3.03 -14.33 -15.74
CA ASN A 19 -2.87 -14.65 -17.16
C ASN A 19 -1.46 -14.31 -17.69
N GLY A 20 -0.42 -14.61 -16.90
CA GLY A 20 0.99 -14.37 -17.26
C GLY A 20 1.51 -12.96 -16.96
N SER A 21 0.63 -11.98 -16.68
CA SER A 21 1.03 -10.60 -16.34
C SER A 21 1.12 -10.37 -14.84
N LYS A 22 2.22 -9.78 -14.36
CA LYS A 22 2.42 -9.46 -12.94
C LYS A 22 1.45 -8.39 -12.46
N VAL A 23 0.77 -8.64 -11.34
CA VAL A 23 -0.27 -7.72 -10.84
C VAL A 23 0.29 -6.34 -10.50
N HIS A 24 1.50 -6.25 -9.94
CA HIS A 24 2.19 -4.96 -9.70
C HIS A 24 2.31 -4.06 -10.92
N GLY A 25 2.33 -4.61 -12.14
CA GLY A 25 2.40 -3.87 -13.39
C GLY A 25 1.11 -3.89 -14.21
N ASN A 26 0.00 -4.34 -13.64
CA ASN A 26 -1.26 -4.56 -14.36
C ASN A 26 -2.25 -3.40 -14.15
N ASN A 27 -2.31 -2.49 -15.13
CA ASN A 27 -3.22 -1.33 -15.12
C ASN A 27 -4.69 -1.72 -14.98
N TYR A 28 -5.11 -2.76 -15.69
CA TYR A 28 -6.49 -3.22 -15.69
C TYR A 28 -6.93 -3.61 -14.27
N LEU A 29 -6.10 -4.37 -13.54
CA LEU A 29 -6.47 -4.80 -12.19
C LEU A 29 -6.39 -3.66 -11.16
N LEU A 30 -5.32 -2.86 -11.21
CA LEU A 30 -5.03 -1.88 -10.15
C LEU A 30 -5.76 -0.53 -10.34
N ASN A 31 -5.94 -0.07 -11.57
CA ASN A 31 -6.68 1.16 -11.86
C ASN A 31 -8.13 0.84 -12.23
N GLU A 32 -8.37 0.16 -13.35
CA GLU A 32 -9.72 0.00 -13.92
C GLU A 32 -10.65 -0.80 -13.00
N VAL A 33 -10.19 -1.96 -12.50
CA VAL A 33 -11.01 -2.77 -11.59
C VAL A 33 -11.02 -2.17 -10.20
N LEU A 34 -9.85 -2.03 -9.55
CA LEU A 34 -9.80 -1.67 -8.14
C LEU A 34 -10.21 -0.22 -7.85
N LYS A 35 -9.65 0.76 -8.56
CA LYS A 35 -9.89 2.18 -8.25
C LYS A 35 -11.18 2.68 -8.88
N GLU A 36 -11.46 2.31 -10.13
CA GLU A 36 -12.62 2.82 -10.86
C GLU A 36 -13.87 2.00 -10.59
N GLN A 37 -13.90 0.70 -10.95
CA GLN A 37 -15.11 -0.13 -10.80
C GLN A 37 -15.47 -0.42 -9.35
N MET A 38 -14.49 -0.73 -8.50
CA MET A 38 -14.73 -1.01 -7.08
C MET A 38 -14.71 0.26 -6.21
N GLY A 39 -14.36 1.43 -6.77
CA GLY A 39 -14.41 2.72 -6.08
C GLY A 39 -13.39 2.89 -4.95
N PHE A 40 -12.24 2.21 -5.01
CA PHE A 40 -11.23 2.32 -3.95
C PHE A 40 -10.58 3.72 -3.88
N GLU A 41 -10.82 4.42 -2.78
CA GLU A 41 -10.32 5.78 -2.55
C GLU A 41 -9.01 5.87 -1.73
N GLY A 42 -8.51 4.74 -1.22
CA GLY A 42 -7.24 4.66 -0.51
C GLY A 42 -6.05 4.71 -1.47
N PHE A 43 -4.89 4.22 -1.01
CA PHE A 43 -3.70 4.07 -1.86
C PHE A 43 -3.24 2.61 -1.96
N VAL A 44 -2.67 2.26 -3.10
CA VAL A 44 -2.09 0.95 -3.38
C VAL A 44 -0.62 0.97 -2.99
N ILE A 45 -0.23 0.06 -2.10
CA ILE A 45 1.17 -0.18 -1.74
C ILE A 45 1.70 -1.41 -2.48
N GLY A 46 2.89 -1.33 -3.04
CA GLY A 46 3.59 -2.51 -3.53
C GLY A 46 4.04 -3.40 -2.37
N ASP A 47 3.94 -4.71 -2.53
CA ASP A 47 4.69 -5.63 -1.66
C ASP A 47 6.22 -5.47 -1.85
N TRP A 48 6.99 -6.02 -0.92
CA TRP A 48 8.45 -5.88 -0.78
C TRP A 48 9.22 -6.16 -2.08
N ASN A 49 9.80 -5.12 -2.69
CA ASN A 49 10.47 -5.19 -4.01
C ASN A 49 9.61 -5.82 -5.13
N GLY A 50 8.28 -5.85 -4.99
CA GLY A 50 7.41 -6.49 -5.97
C GLY A 50 7.38 -5.78 -7.32
N HIS A 51 7.69 -4.48 -7.35
CA HIS A 51 7.87 -3.72 -8.60
C HIS A 51 9.01 -4.27 -9.45
N GLY A 52 10.08 -4.77 -8.83
CA GLY A 52 11.24 -5.33 -9.54
C GLY A 52 10.92 -6.63 -10.30
N GLN A 53 9.79 -7.28 -10.03
CA GLN A 53 9.36 -8.49 -10.76
C GLN A 53 8.52 -8.19 -12.00
N VAL A 54 8.13 -6.92 -12.21
CA VAL A 54 7.41 -6.52 -13.41
C VAL A 54 8.37 -6.60 -14.60
N ASN A 55 7.88 -7.09 -15.74
CA ASN A 55 8.72 -7.23 -16.93
C ASN A 55 9.28 -5.86 -17.37
N GLY A 56 10.60 -5.78 -17.58
CA GLY A 56 11.30 -4.52 -17.89
C GLY A 56 11.63 -3.63 -16.69
N CYS A 57 11.25 -4.04 -15.47
CA CYS A 57 11.60 -3.35 -14.23
C CYS A 57 12.75 -4.05 -13.49
N ASN A 58 13.28 -3.37 -12.48
CA ASN A 58 14.18 -3.92 -11.48
C ASN A 58 13.98 -3.16 -10.16
N ASP A 59 14.76 -3.49 -9.13
CA ASP A 59 14.62 -2.88 -7.79
C ASP A 59 14.86 -1.36 -7.78
N GLU A 60 15.60 -0.83 -8.76
CA GLU A 60 15.95 0.58 -8.91
C GLU A 60 15.11 1.33 -9.96
N GLN A 61 14.26 0.67 -10.74
CA GLN A 61 13.33 1.38 -11.63
C GLN A 61 12.09 0.57 -11.98
N CYS A 62 10.92 1.22 -11.92
CA CYS A 62 9.71 0.63 -12.46
C CYS A 62 8.59 1.65 -12.71
N ALA A 63 8.70 2.43 -13.79
CA ALA A 63 7.62 3.32 -14.23
C ALA A 63 6.30 2.56 -14.48
N GLN A 64 6.39 1.33 -15.01
CA GLN A 64 5.22 0.49 -15.27
C GLN A 64 4.38 0.24 -14.02
N ALA A 65 4.98 -0.02 -12.86
CA ALA A 65 4.22 -0.25 -11.62
C ALA A 65 3.49 1.02 -11.15
N ILE A 66 4.15 2.18 -11.25
CA ILE A 66 3.57 3.47 -10.88
C ILE A 66 2.42 3.83 -11.82
N ASN A 67 2.63 3.68 -13.13
CA ASN A 67 1.63 3.92 -14.16
C ASN A 67 0.44 2.95 -14.03
N ALA A 68 0.69 1.69 -13.70
CA ALA A 68 -0.35 0.69 -13.47
C ALA A 68 -1.24 0.98 -12.26
N GLY A 69 -0.81 1.85 -11.34
CA GLY A 69 -1.64 2.28 -10.22
C GLY A 69 -1.06 2.02 -8.83
N VAL A 70 0.18 1.53 -8.72
CA VAL A 70 0.87 1.51 -7.43
C VAL A 70 1.15 2.96 -7.01
N ASP A 71 0.70 3.32 -5.81
CA ASP A 71 0.83 4.69 -5.27
C ASP A 71 2.07 4.81 -4.37
N MET A 72 2.48 3.73 -3.69
CA MET A 72 3.65 3.67 -2.81
C MET A 72 4.47 2.42 -3.10
N ILE A 73 5.73 2.59 -3.48
CA ILE A 73 6.66 1.48 -3.69
C ILE A 73 7.31 1.09 -2.36
N MET A 74 7.23 -0.19 -2.00
CA MET A 74 7.97 -0.75 -0.86
C MET A 74 9.32 -1.26 -1.37
N VAL A 75 10.38 -0.55 -0.99
CA VAL A 75 11.76 -0.84 -1.44
C VAL A 75 12.72 -0.87 -0.24
N LEU A 76 13.73 -1.73 -0.31
CA LEU A 76 14.77 -1.81 0.71
C LEU A 76 15.74 -0.61 0.66
N SER A 77 16.17 -0.20 -0.54
CA SER A 77 17.09 0.92 -0.75
C SER A 77 16.44 1.95 -1.67
N LEU A 78 16.31 3.19 -1.19
CA LEU A 78 15.62 4.25 -1.92
C LEU A 78 16.48 4.89 -3.03
N GLY A 79 17.82 4.82 -2.92
CA GLY A 79 18.75 5.63 -3.72
C GLY A 79 18.47 5.62 -5.23
N GLY A 80 18.79 4.50 -5.90
CA GLY A 80 18.60 4.38 -7.35
C GLY A 80 17.14 4.52 -7.78
N LEU A 81 16.21 3.98 -7.00
CA LEU A 81 14.78 4.08 -7.29
C LEU A 81 14.28 5.53 -7.33
N PHE A 82 14.71 6.36 -6.39
CA PHE A 82 14.28 7.75 -6.31
C PHE A 82 14.78 8.56 -7.50
N GLU A 83 16.09 8.50 -7.79
CA GLU A 83 16.70 9.24 -8.90
C GLU A 83 16.11 8.81 -10.25
N ASN A 84 15.98 7.50 -10.47
CA ASN A 84 15.37 6.99 -11.69
C ASN A 84 13.89 7.40 -11.82
N THR A 85 13.11 7.36 -10.74
CA THR A 85 11.71 7.77 -10.77
C THR A 85 11.58 9.27 -11.10
N VAL A 86 12.45 10.13 -10.57
CA VAL A 86 12.47 11.56 -10.92
C VAL A 86 12.78 11.74 -12.40
N ASN A 87 13.84 11.09 -12.90
CA ASN A 87 14.19 11.13 -14.33
C ASN A 87 13.04 10.63 -15.21
N GLN A 88 12.33 9.58 -14.79
CA GLN A 88 11.16 9.01 -15.47
C GLN A 88 9.96 9.96 -15.49
N VAL A 89 9.85 10.90 -14.55
CA VAL A 89 8.84 11.95 -14.60
C VAL A 89 9.29 13.08 -15.54
N GLU A 90 10.54 13.49 -15.45
CA GLU A 90 11.10 14.59 -16.26
C GLU A 90 11.14 14.25 -17.76
N ASN A 91 11.42 12.99 -18.10
CA ASN A 91 11.44 12.50 -19.48
C ASN A 91 10.03 12.13 -20.01
N GLY A 92 8.99 12.19 -19.17
CA GLY A 92 7.60 11.94 -19.53
C GLY A 92 7.16 10.47 -19.52
N GLU A 93 8.00 9.53 -19.08
CA GLU A 93 7.63 8.11 -18.92
C GLU A 93 6.55 7.91 -17.84
N ILE A 94 6.56 8.75 -16.79
CA ILE A 94 5.53 8.84 -15.76
C ILE A 94 4.92 10.24 -15.82
N ALA A 95 3.63 10.33 -16.12
CA ALA A 95 2.94 11.61 -16.12
C ALA A 95 2.92 12.24 -14.71
N ILE A 96 3.20 13.54 -14.59
CA ILE A 96 3.12 14.25 -13.31
C ILE A 96 1.73 14.14 -12.66
N THR A 97 0.68 14.02 -13.47
CA THR A 97 -0.69 13.77 -13.01
C THR A 97 -0.84 12.44 -12.27
N ARG A 98 -0.09 11.40 -12.66
CA ARG A 98 -0.03 10.10 -11.99
C ARG A 98 0.62 10.22 -10.61
N ILE A 99 1.73 10.96 -10.51
CA ILE A 99 2.37 11.27 -9.23
C ILE A 99 1.45 12.08 -8.32
N ASN A 100 0.76 13.09 -8.87
CA ASN A 100 -0.19 13.89 -8.11
C ASN A 100 -1.35 13.06 -7.53
N ASP A 101 -1.89 12.10 -8.28
CA ASP A 101 -2.92 11.18 -7.76
C ASP A 101 -2.37 10.30 -6.64
N ALA A 102 -1.19 9.69 -6.82
CA ALA A 102 -0.55 8.85 -5.82
C ALA A 102 -0.31 9.63 -4.51
N VAL A 103 0.28 10.82 -4.61
CA VAL A 103 0.52 11.70 -3.46
C VAL A 103 -0.79 12.12 -2.79
N LYS A 104 -1.82 12.48 -3.56
CA LYS A 104 -3.14 12.84 -3.02
C LYS A 104 -3.76 11.69 -2.21
N ARG A 105 -3.68 10.46 -2.71
CA ARG A 105 -4.19 9.27 -2.00
C ARG A 105 -3.40 9.00 -0.71
N ILE A 106 -2.08 9.08 -0.75
CA ILE A 106 -1.23 8.94 0.43
C ILE A 106 -1.55 10.01 1.47
N LEU A 107 -1.60 11.28 1.07
CA LEU A 107 -1.89 12.40 1.97
C LEU A 107 -3.31 12.31 2.54
N ARG A 108 -4.30 11.85 1.77
CA ARG A 108 -5.65 11.58 2.26
C ARG A 108 -5.63 10.58 3.42
N VAL A 109 -4.92 9.47 3.27
CA VAL A 109 -4.81 8.45 4.34
C VAL A 109 -4.07 9.01 5.55
N LYS A 110 -2.98 9.76 5.35
CA LYS A 110 -2.24 10.42 6.44
C LYS A 110 -3.09 11.48 7.17
N ALA A 111 -3.92 12.22 6.45
CA ALA A 111 -4.83 13.19 7.05
C ALA A 111 -5.91 12.50 7.87
N ARG A 112 -6.54 11.44 7.32
CA ARG A 112 -7.56 10.63 8.01
C ARG A 112 -7.02 9.95 9.26
N SER A 113 -5.74 9.58 9.29
CA SER A 113 -5.10 8.99 10.48
C SER A 113 -4.63 10.02 11.52
N GLY A 114 -4.81 11.32 11.26
CA GLY A 114 -4.43 12.39 12.18
C GLY A 114 -2.93 12.61 12.33
N ILE A 115 -2.09 12.05 11.45
CA ILE A 115 -0.64 12.20 11.55
C ILE A 115 -0.13 13.52 10.96
N ILE A 116 -0.91 14.17 10.09
CA ILE A 116 -0.56 15.49 9.55
C ILE A 116 -0.82 16.53 10.65
N GLY A 117 0.25 17.11 11.18
CA GLY A 117 0.17 18.08 12.28
C GLY A 117 -0.13 17.47 13.65
N GLY A 118 -0.08 16.13 13.78
CA GLY A 118 -0.28 15.43 15.05
C GLY A 118 0.99 15.34 15.90
N ASP A 119 0.81 14.90 17.15
CA ASP A 119 1.89 14.79 18.12
C ASP A 119 2.98 13.79 17.70
N ARG A 120 4.16 13.93 18.32
CA ARG A 120 5.26 12.98 18.16
C ARG A 120 4.79 11.59 18.58
N PRO A 121 5.28 10.51 17.93
CA PRO A 121 4.86 9.16 18.29
C PRO A 121 4.92 8.87 19.79
N SER A 122 5.93 9.34 20.52
CA SER A 122 6.06 9.15 21.97
C SER A 122 5.00 9.84 22.83
N GLU A 123 4.30 10.83 22.30
CA GLU A 123 3.35 11.70 23.03
C GLU A 123 1.89 11.33 22.75
N ARG A 124 1.63 10.44 21.78
CA ARG A 124 0.26 10.05 21.39
C ARG A 124 -0.42 9.25 22.49
N GLN A 125 -1.75 9.37 22.58
CA GLN A 125 -2.61 8.73 23.60
C GLN A 125 -2.28 7.25 23.87
N TYR A 126 -2.03 6.46 22.83
CA TYR A 126 -1.80 5.01 22.94
C TYR A 126 -0.33 4.60 23.05
N SER A 127 0.58 5.57 23.04
CA SER A 127 2.01 5.30 23.11
C SER A 127 2.46 5.00 24.54
N ASN A 128 3.55 4.23 24.67
CA ASN A 128 4.12 3.80 25.95
C ASN A 128 3.19 2.96 26.84
N GLN A 129 2.03 2.53 26.34
CA GLN A 129 1.11 1.65 27.06
C GLN A 129 1.56 0.19 26.99
N ILE A 130 2.72 -0.13 27.56
CA ILE A 130 3.35 -1.47 27.44
C ILE A 130 2.43 -2.58 27.97
N ASN A 131 1.55 -2.27 28.92
CA ASN A 131 0.57 -3.21 29.47
C ASN A 131 -0.49 -3.70 28.46
N ILE A 132 -0.71 -2.99 27.33
CA ILE A 132 -1.63 -3.48 26.28
C ILE A 132 -0.97 -4.53 25.39
N LEU A 133 0.37 -4.50 25.26
CA LEU A 133 1.10 -5.47 24.45
C LEU A 133 1.07 -6.85 25.11
N GLY A 134 0.38 -7.80 24.46
CA GLY A 134 0.23 -9.15 24.97
C GLY A 134 -0.58 -9.25 26.27
N SER A 135 -1.48 -8.29 26.51
CA SER A 135 -2.38 -8.26 27.68
C SER A 135 -3.23 -9.52 27.81
N GLU A 136 -3.71 -9.80 29.02
CA GLU A 136 -4.59 -10.95 29.28
C GLU A 136 -5.88 -10.86 28.44
N THR A 137 -6.50 -9.68 28.35
CA THR A 137 -7.70 -9.45 27.52
C THR A 137 -7.46 -9.80 26.05
N HIS A 138 -6.31 -9.42 25.47
CA HIS A 138 -5.97 -9.80 24.09
C HIS A 138 -5.76 -11.31 23.95
N ARG A 139 -5.13 -11.97 24.95
CA ARG A 139 -4.93 -13.43 24.95
C ARG A 139 -6.24 -14.21 25.09
N LEU A 140 -7.21 -13.68 25.81
CA LEU A 140 -8.54 -14.28 25.92
C LEU A 140 -9.27 -14.27 24.57
N VAL A 141 -9.24 -13.15 23.85
CA VAL A 141 -9.78 -13.05 22.48
C VAL A 141 -9.03 -14.02 21.54
N ALA A 142 -7.70 -14.09 21.63
CA ALA A 142 -6.92 -15.04 20.83
C ALA A 142 -7.29 -16.51 21.14
N ARG A 143 -7.52 -16.84 22.42
CA ARG A 143 -7.95 -18.18 22.85
C ARG A 143 -9.36 -18.51 22.35
N GLU A 144 -10.26 -17.54 22.35
CA GLU A 144 -11.59 -17.69 21.76
C GLU A 144 -11.50 -17.96 20.24
N ALA A 145 -10.68 -17.21 19.52
CA ALA A 145 -10.45 -17.44 18.09
C ALA A 145 -9.91 -18.85 17.82
N VAL A 146 -8.96 -19.36 18.63
CA VAL A 146 -8.48 -20.74 18.53
C VAL A 146 -9.61 -21.76 18.75
N ARG A 147 -10.44 -21.57 19.77
CA ARG A 147 -11.58 -22.47 20.03
C ARG A 147 -12.55 -22.48 18.85
N ASN A 148 -12.90 -21.31 18.33
CA ASN A 148 -13.86 -21.20 17.23
C ASN A 148 -13.31 -21.75 15.90
N HIS A 149 -11.98 -21.76 15.71
CA HIS A 149 -11.36 -22.34 14.50
C HIS A 149 -11.43 -23.87 14.45
N LEU A 150 -11.44 -24.55 15.60
CA LEU A 150 -11.39 -26.02 15.68
C LEU A 150 -12.74 -26.71 15.47
N PHE A 151 -13.84 -25.95 15.33
CA PHE A 151 -15.20 -26.49 15.17
C PHE A 151 -15.78 -26.25 13.76
N PHE A 152 -14.91 -26.21 12.73
CA PHE A 152 -15.30 -26.33 11.33
C PHE A 152 -15.02 -27.74 10.80
#